data_AF-A0A1Q4DPA5-F1
#
_entry.id   AF-A0A1Q4DPA5-F1
#
_cell.length_a   1.000
_cell.length_b   1.000
_cell.length_c   1.000
_cell.angle_alpha   90.00
_cell.angle_beta   90.00
_cell.angle_gamma   90.00
#
_symmetry.space_group_name_H-M   'P 1'
#
loop_
_entity.id
_entity.type
_entity.pdbx_description
1 polymer ?
#
loop_
_entity_poly.entity_id
_entity_poly.type
_entity_poly.pdbx_seq_one_letter_code
_entity_poly.pdbx_strand_id
1 'polypeptide(L)' 'MAALPSRSPPEPDRDVAVARYIASMSGDLARLARGNGFQTLGYLLEIAQLEAEQAVGQTRR' A
#
# COMPACT_ATOMS: atom_id res chain seq x y z
N MET A 1 5.74 -3.84 -44.39
CA MET A 1 5.86 -3.04 -43.15
C MET A 1 5.06 -3.73 -42.07
N ALA A 2 5.70 -4.51 -41.20
CA ALA A 2 5.04 -5.12 -40.06
C ALA A 2 5.00 -4.10 -38.91
N ALA A 3 3.81 -3.79 -38.40
CA ALA A 3 3.65 -2.93 -37.23
C ALA A 3 4.27 -3.63 -36.01
N LEU A 4 5.22 -2.96 -35.35
CA LEU A 4 5.79 -3.41 -34.09
C LEU A 4 4.69 -3.46 -33.01
N PRO A 5 4.67 -4.47 -32.12
CA PRO A 5 3.76 -4.46 -31.00
C PRO A 5 4.07 -3.24 -30.13
N SER A 6 3.10 -2.33 -29.99
CA SER A 6 3.13 -1.26 -29.00
C SER A 6 3.13 -1.89 -27.62
N ARG A 7 4.31 -2.23 -27.09
CA ARG A 7 4.47 -2.39 -25.64
C ARG A 7 4.18 -1.03 -25.03
N SER A 8 3.04 -0.91 -24.36
CA SER A 8 2.79 0.17 -23.41
C SER A 8 4.05 0.33 -22.54
N PRO A 9 4.47 1.57 -22.22
CA PRO A 9 5.59 1.76 -21.30
C PRO A 9 5.30 0.99 -20.01
N PRO A 10 6.31 0.35 -19.37
CA PRO A 10 6.11 -0.23 -18.05
C PRO A 10 5.66 0.91 -17.14
N GLU A 11 4.39 0.94 -16.72
CA GLU A 11 3.95 1.89 -15.69
C GLU A 11 4.84 1.61 -14.48
N PRO A 12 5.67 2.58 -14.03
CA PRO A 12 6.44 2.37 -12.82
C PRO A 12 5.46 2.15 -11.66
N ASP A 13 5.40 0.88 -11.26
CA ASP A 13 5.13 0.37 -9.93
C ASP A 13 3.79 0.81 -9.32
N ARG A 14 2.70 0.66 -10.09
CA ARG A 14 1.32 0.81 -9.62
C ARG A 14 1.09 0.07 -8.30
N ASP A 15 1.67 -1.12 -8.17
CA ASP A 15 1.58 -1.94 -6.96
C ASP A 15 2.27 -1.27 -5.75
N VAL A 16 3.44 -0.65 -5.96
CA VAL A 16 4.10 0.15 -4.92
C VAL A 16 3.29 1.41 -4.58
N ALA A 17 2.67 2.06 -5.55
CA ALA A 17 1.80 3.21 -5.29
C ALA A 17 0.56 2.81 -4.46
N VAL A 18 -0.06 1.68 -4.80
CA VAL A 18 -1.19 1.12 -4.04
C VAL A 18 -0.76 0.73 -2.63
N ALA A 19 0.37 0.04 -2.46
CA ALA A 19 0.88 -0.36 -1.16
C ALA A 19 1.20 0.86 -0.26
N ARG A 20 1.79 1.92 -0.81
CA ARG A 20 1.99 3.19 -0.07
C ARG A 20 0.68 3.85 0.34
N TYR A 21 -0.31 3.84 -0.55
CA TYR A 21 -1.64 4.37 -0.24
C TYR A 21 -2.31 3.59 0.90
N ILE A 22 -2.27 2.25 0.85
CA ILE A 22 -2.83 1.38 1.90
C ILE A 22 -2.12 1.61 3.23
N ALA A 23 -0.79 1.75 3.22
CA ALA A 23 -0.02 2.05 4.42
C ALA A 23 -0.48 3.36 5.08
N SER A 24 -0.56 4.44 4.30
CA SER A 24 -1.01 5.75 4.80
C SER A 24 -2.44 5.70 5.34
N MET A 25 -3.37 5.15 4.56
CA MET A 25 -4.78 5.06 4.94
C MET A 25 -4.98 4.23 6.21
N SER A 26 -4.28 3.10 6.33
CA SER A 26 -4.34 2.25 7.52
C SER A 26 -3.81 2.97 8.76
N GLY A 27 -2.71 3.72 8.65
CA GLY A 27 -2.17 4.52 9.74
C GLY A 27 -3.11 5.64 10.21
N ASP A 28 -3.78 6.31 9.27
CA ASP A 28 -4.79 7.33 9.59
C ASP A 28 -5.99 6.73 10.32
N LEU A 29 -6.50 5.60 9.83
CA LEU A 29 -7.60 4.89 10.47
C LEU A 29 -7.20 4.34 11.85
N ALA A 30 -5.97 3.87 12.03
CA ALA A 30 -5.49 3.38 13.32
C ALA A 30 -5.51 4.49 14.39
N ARG A 31 -5.07 5.70 14.01
CA ARG A 31 -5.12 6.89 14.88
C ARG A 31 -6.55 7.25 15.25
N LEU A 32 -7.47 7.27 14.28
CA LEU A 32 -8.88 7.54 14.53
C LEU A 32 -9.51 6.46 15.43
N ALA A 33 -9.24 5.18 15.16
CA ALA A 33 -9.78 4.07 15.94
C ALA A 33 -9.38 4.17 17.42
N ARG A 34 -8.11 4.46 17.70
CA ARG A 34 -7.62 4.67 19.08
C ARG A 34 -8.22 5.89 19.75
N GLY A 35 -8.32 7.00 19.02
CA GLY A 35 -8.95 8.23 19.52
C GLY A 35 -10.41 8.02 19.93
N ASN A 36 -11.09 7.02 19.36
CA ASN A 36 -12.48 6.67 19.65
C ASN A 36 -12.63 5.40 20.52
N GLY A 37 -11.56 4.87 21.11
CA GLY A 37 -11.62 3.73 22.03
C GLY A 37 -11.68 2.34 21.37
N PHE A 38 -11.59 2.26 20.04
CA PHE A 38 -11.55 0.99 19.30
C PHE A 38 -10.14 0.39 19.28
N GLN A 39 -9.62 -0.02 20.45
CA GLN A 39 -8.22 -0.43 20.62
C GLN A 39 -7.82 -1.61 19.72
N THR A 40 -8.63 -2.67 19.67
CA THR A 40 -8.36 -3.84 18.83
C THR A 40 -8.35 -3.48 17.35
N LEU A 41 -9.28 -2.63 16.90
CA LEU A 41 -9.31 -2.17 15.51
C LEU A 41 -8.07 -1.33 15.19
N GLY A 42 -7.67 -0.42 16.10
CA GLY A 42 -6.46 0.38 15.94
C GLY A 42 -5.21 -0.49 15.79
N TYR A 43 -5.08 -1.54 16.60
CA TYR A 43 -3.99 -2.51 16.49
C TYR A 43 -3.97 -3.24 15.14
N LEU A 44 -5.12 -3.72 14.67
CA LEU A 44 -5.20 -4.41 13.37
C LEU A 44 -4.82 -3.49 12.20
N LEU A 45 -5.20 -2.21 12.28
CA LEU A 45 -4.87 -1.23 11.26
C LEU A 45 -3.38 -0.87 11.25
N GLU A 46 -2.70 -0.88 12.39
CA GLU A 46 -1.24 -0.74 12.42
C GLU A 46 -0.51 -1.93 11.80
N ILE A 47 -1.00 -3.15 12.05
CA ILE A 47 -0.47 -4.33 11.36
C ILE A 47 -0.65 -4.15 9.85
N ALA A 48 -1.84 -3.77 9.40
CA ALA A 48 -2.10 -3.54 7.99
C ALA A 48 -1.18 -2.47 7.37
N GLN A 49 -0.87 -1.40 8.11
CA GLN A 49 0.12 -0.41 7.71
C GLN A 49 1.50 -1.04 7.51
N LEU A 50 2.00 -1.76 8.51
CA LEU A 50 3.33 -2.38 8.48
C LEU A 50 3.46 -3.39 7.33
N GLU A 51 2.45 -4.23 7.10
CA GLU A 51 2.43 -5.20 6.00
C GLU A 51 2.47 -4.50 4.63
N ALA A 52 1.73 -3.41 4.47
CA ALA A 52 1.72 -2.64 3.23
C ALA A 52 3.07 -1.93 2.98
N GLU A 53 3.72 -1.42 4.03
CA GLU A 53 5.08 -0.86 3.93
C GLU A 53 6.11 -1.93 3.54
N GLN A 54 5.98 -3.14 4.09
CA GLN A 54 6.86 -4.27 3.77
C GLN A 54 6.68 -4.76 2.33
N ALA A 55 5.46 -4.74 1.79
CA ALA A 55 5.20 -5.10 0.40
C ALA A 55 6.02 -4.23 -0.59
N VAL A 56 6.18 -2.94 -0.30
CA VAL A 56 7.02 -2.02 -1.10
C VAL A 56 8.52 -2.37 -1.00
N GLY A 57 8.97 -2.84 0.16
CA GLY A 57 10.35 -3.25 0.40
C GLY A 57 10.72 -4.59 -0.25
N GLN A 58 9.76 -5.52 -0.37
CA GLN A 58 9.96 -6.83 -1.00
C GLN A 58 9.99 -6.76 -2.53
N THR A 59 9.20 -5.90 -3.17
CA THR A 59 9.21 -5.71 -4.64
C THR A 59 10.57 -5.27 -5.21
N ARG A 60 11.50 -4.79 -4.37
CA ARG A 60 12.85 -4.37 -4.76
C ARG A 60 13.94 -5.44 -4.61
N ARG A 61 13.61 -6.67 -4.21
CA ARG A 61 14.54 -7.81 -4.16
C ARG A 61 14.36 -8.74 -5.35
#